data_AF-A0A1Q9K5N7-F1
#
_entry.id   AF-A0A1Q9K5N7-F1
#
_cell.length_a   1.000
_cell.length_b   1.000
_cell.length_c   1.000
_cell.angle_alpha   90.00
_cell.angle_beta   90.00
_cell.angle_gamma   90.00
#
_symmetry.space_group_name_H-M   'P 1'
#
loop_
_entity.id
_entity.type
_entity.pdbx_description
1 polymer ?
#
loop_
_entity_poly.entity_id
_entity_poly.type
_entity_poly.pdbx_seq_one_letter_code
_entity_poly.pdbx_strand_id
1 'polypeptide(L)'
;MLFEHSVHPVVVKSVQKGVLQHNGFTWEVLGPSFEYAEELSKKSKRFHFLFHDCLDGIAPEQHEMVIEDFFAVLTATGASMLSEIYEGGFKNLRVMIKQIEFLHPETREIVTELIWNLMLGRVKLEEKQGERTDIEKYQEN
;
A
#
# COMPACT_ATOMS: atom_id res chain seq x y z
N MET A 1 9.07 -7.00 1.71
CA MET A 1 9.30 -5.66 2.28
C MET A 1 9.46 -4.64 1.17
N LEU A 2 9.36 -3.33 1.41
CA LEU A 2 9.50 -2.32 0.35
C LEU A 2 10.80 -2.45 -0.46
N PHE A 3 11.83 -3.05 0.15
CA PHE A 3 13.07 -3.44 -0.49
C PHE A 3 13.35 -4.93 -0.30
N GLU A 4 14.06 -5.54 -1.24
CA GLU A 4 14.62 -6.88 -1.12
C GLU A 4 15.49 -6.94 0.14
N HIS A 5 15.30 -7.99 0.94
CA HIS A 5 16.13 -8.25 2.10
C HIS A 5 16.45 -9.73 2.14
N SER A 6 17.73 -10.05 2.31
CA SER A 6 18.22 -11.43 2.40
C SER A 6 17.84 -12.15 3.69
N VAL A 7 17.13 -11.46 4.61
CA VAL A 7 16.76 -11.96 5.93
C VAL A 7 15.24 -11.90 6.09
N HIS A 8 14.68 -12.94 6.69
CA HIS A 8 13.26 -12.95 7.06
C HIS A 8 12.93 -11.76 7.98
N PRO A 9 11.93 -10.93 7.62
CA PRO A 9 11.61 -9.75 8.40
C PRO A 9 10.94 -10.13 9.71
N VAL A 10 11.29 -9.41 10.77
CA VAL A 10 10.50 -9.40 12.00
C VAL A 10 9.35 -8.43 11.82
N VAL A 11 8.12 -8.89 12.01
CA VAL A 11 6.92 -8.07 11.87
C VAL A 11 6.46 -7.61 13.24
N VAL A 12 6.39 -6.30 13.44
CA VAL A 12 5.88 -5.67 14.67
C VAL A 12 4.44 -5.21 14.43
N LYS A 13 3.56 -5.48 15.40
CA LYS A 13 2.17 -5.02 15.34
C LYS A 13 2.10 -3.50 15.50
N SER A 14 1.06 -2.89 14.92
CA SER A 14 0.81 -1.47 15.04
C SER A 14 -0.66 -1.21 15.29
N VAL A 15 -0.96 -0.26 16.17
CA VAL A 15 -2.33 0.22 16.39
C VAL A 15 -2.87 0.99 15.19
N GLN A 16 -2.00 1.42 14.27
CA GLN A 16 -2.36 2.11 13.04
C GLN A 16 -2.46 1.15 11.85
N LYS A 17 -3.00 1.64 10.74
CA LYS A 17 -3.22 0.85 9.51
C LYS A 17 -2.67 1.55 8.29
N GLY A 18 -2.49 0.77 7.23
CA GLY A 18 -1.96 1.25 5.96
C GLY A 18 -0.57 1.85 6.18
N VAL A 19 -0.31 2.98 5.55
CA VAL A 19 1.02 3.58 5.58
C VAL A 19 1.35 4.26 6.92
N LEU A 20 0.35 4.55 7.76
CA LEU A 20 0.57 5.10 9.10
C LEU A 20 1.27 4.11 10.06
N GLN A 21 1.32 2.82 9.70
CA GLN A 21 2.11 1.80 10.41
C GLN A 21 3.62 2.08 10.39
N HIS A 22 4.10 2.93 9.47
CA HIS A 22 5.50 3.35 9.41
C HIS A 22 5.89 4.36 10.50
N ASN A 23 4.93 4.84 11.30
CA ASN A 23 5.23 5.59 12.50
C ASN A 23 5.57 4.63 13.66
N GLY A 24 6.86 4.58 14.05
CA GLY A 24 7.34 3.71 15.13
C GLY A 24 6.66 3.94 16.49
N PHE A 25 6.11 5.13 16.74
CA PHE A 25 5.33 5.41 17.97
C PHE A 25 3.96 4.71 18.01
N THR A 26 3.57 4.07 16.91
CA THR A 26 2.33 3.30 16.81
C THR A 26 2.56 1.80 16.97
N TRP A 27 3.82 1.38 17.14
CA TRP A 27 4.17 -0.02 17.30
C TRP A 27 3.79 -0.50 18.69
N GLU A 28 3.15 -1.66 18.74
CA GLU A 28 2.65 -2.24 19.98
C GLU A 28 3.80 -2.86 20.78
N VAL A 29 3.71 -2.73 22.10
CA VAL A 29 4.70 -3.26 23.05
C VAL A 29 4.00 -4.02 24.16
N LEU A 30 4.62 -5.11 24.61
CA LEU A 30 4.25 -5.85 25.81
C LEU A 30 5.42 -5.81 26.79
N GLY A 31 5.34 -4.93 27.79
CA GLY A 31 6.43 -4.67 28.72
C GLY A 31 7.65 -4.04 28.01
N PRO A 32 8.87 -4.60 28.14
CA PRO A 32 10.07 -4.05 27.50
C PRO A 32 10.26 -4.49 26.03
N SER A 33 9.32 -5.24 25.46
CA SER A 33 9.46 -5.87 24.15
C SER A 33 8.37 -5.42 23.18
N PHE A 34 8.66 -5.40 21.88
CA PHE A 34 7.63 -5.25 20.86
C PHE A 34 6.67 -6.44 20.85
N GLU A 35 5.42 -6.16 20.49
CA GLU A 35 4.46 -7.21 20.17
C GLU A 35 4.60 -7.58 18.69
N TYR A 36 4.93 -8.84 18.44
CA TYR A 36 5.20 -9.33 17.10
C TYR A 36 3.97 -9.95 16.43
N ALA A 37 3.92 -9.88 15.11
CA ALA A 37 2.99 -10.62 14.27
C ALA A 37 3.74 -11.73 13.53
N GLU A 38 3.02 -12.81 13.21
CA GLU A 38 3.56 -13.91 12.41
C GLU A 38 3.84 -13.47 10.96
N GLU A 39 3.03 -12.56 10.44
CA GLU A 39 3.11 -12.10 9.06
C GLU A 39 2.64 -10.66 8.86
N LEU A 40 3.04 -10.07 7.73
CA LEU A 40 2.51 -8.79 7.26
C LEU A 40 0.99 -8.89 7.05
N SER A 41 0.29 -7.78 7.30
CA SER A 41 -1.15 -7.69 7.00
C SER A 41 -1.43 -7.99 5.52
N LYS A 42 -2.63 -8.50 5.19
CA LYS A 42 -3.04 -8.75 3.79
C LYS A 42 -2.84 -7.54 2.88
N LYS A 43 -3.12 -6.33 3.39
CA LYS A 43 -2.91 -5.07 2.66
C LYS A 43 -1.44 -4.78 2.42
N SER A 44 -0.60 -4.97 3.44
CA SER A 44 0.86 -4.79 3.33
C SER A 44 1.48 -5.79 2.35
N LYS A 45 1.05 -7.06 2.38
CA LYS A 45 1.46 -8.08 1.41
C LYS A 45 1.07 -7.70 -0.02
N ARG A 46 -0.17 -7.23 -0.23
CA ARG A 46 -0.65 -6.80 -1.55
C ARG A 46 0.12 -5.58 -2.07
N PHE A 47 0.32 -4.57 -1.24
CA PHE A 47 1.10 -3.40 -1.61
C PHE A 47 2.54 -3.79 -1.96
N HIS A 48 3.16 -4.64 -1.15
CA HIS A 48 4.50 -5.16 -1.41
C HIS A 48 4.58 -5.91 -2.76
N PHE A 49 3.61 -6.78 -3.04
CA PHE A 49 3.52 -7.48 -4.31
C PHE A 49 3.40 -6.50 -5.48
N LEU A 50 2.46 -5.56 -5.44
CA LEU A 50 2.27 -4.57 -6.50
C LEU A 50 3.50 -3.69 -6.70
N PHE A 51 4.20 -3.34 -5.63
CA PHE A 51 5.41 -2.53 -5.71
C PHE A 51 6.56 -3.30 -6.36
N HIS A 52 6.75 -4.58 -6.03
CA HIS A 52 7.77 -5.41 -6.70
C HIS A 52 7.40 -5.75 -8.13
N ASP A 53 6.16 -6.19 -8.38
CA ASP A 53 5.66 -6.47 -9.74
C ASP A 53 5.80 -5.24 -10.65
N CYS A 54 5.55 -4.05 -10.09
CA CYS A 54 5.81 -2.78 -10.76
C CYS A 54 7.27 -2.62 -11.17
N LEU A 55 8.20 -2.73 -10.22
CA LEU A 55 9.62 -2.51 -10.49
C LEU A 55 10.22 -3.61 -11.39
N ASP A 56 9.80 -4.86 -11.22
CA ASP A 56 10.25 -5.97 -12.05
C ASP A 56 9.69 -5.89 -13.48
N GLY A 57 8.51 -5.30 -13.64
CA GLY A 57 7.82 -5.13 -14.93
C GLY A 57 8.33 -3.99 -15.80
N ILE A 58 9.23 -3.14 -15.29
CA ILE A 58 9.80 -1.99 -16.01
C ILE A 58 11.32 -2.12 -16.14
N ALA A 59 11.88 -1.50 -17.17
CA ALA A 59 13.32 -1.49 -17.35
C ALA A 59 14.01 -0.74 -16.19
N PRO A 60 15.19 -1.17 -15.72
CA PRO A 60 15.91 -0.50 -14.63
C PRO A 60 16.09 1.01 -14.84
N GLU A 61 16.24 1.43 -16.09
CA GLU A 61 16.37 2.84 -16.49
C GLU A 61 15.10 3.66 -16.22
N GLN A 62 13.95 3.01 -16.10
CA GLN A 62 12.65 3.63 -15.79
C GLN A 62 12.31 3.59 -14.28
N HIS A 63 13.09 2.89 -13.45
CA HIS A 63 12.86 2.80 -12.00
C HIS A 63 12.90 4.17 -11.34
N GLU A 64 13.88 4.99 -11.74
CA GLU A 64 14.03 6.35 -11.25
C GLU A 64 12.78 7.17 -11.53
N MET A 65 12.28 7.16 -12.76
CA MET A 65 11.08 7.90 -13.16
C MET A 65 9.84 7.46 -12.38
N VAL A 66 9.65 6.15 -12.12
CA VAL A 66 8.54 5.66 -11.31
C VAL A 66 8.66 6.12 -9.86
N ILE A 67 9.86 6.04 -9.27
CA ILE A 67 10.10 6.48 -7.89
C ILE A 67 9.88 7.99 -7.76
N GLU A 68 10.42 8.78 -8.69
CA GLU A 68 10.25 10.24 -8.71
C GLU A 68 8.78 10.63 -8.84
N ASP A 69 8.05 10.03 -9.79
CA ASP A 69 6.64 10.32 -10.00
C ASP A 69 5.79 9.90 -8.80
N PHE A 70 6.09 8.76 -8.19
CA PHE A 70 5.42 8.30 -6.96
C PHE A 70 5.61 9.28 -5.81
N PHE A 71 6.84 9.71 -5.55
CA PHE A 71 7.11 10.69 -4.49
C PHE A 71 6.56 12.07 -4.83
N ALA A 72 6.57 12.49 -6.10
CA ALA A 72 5.98 13.75 -6.54
C ALA A 72 4.50 13.84 -6.17
N VAL A 73 3.72 12.76 -6.35
CA VAL A 73 2.31 12.72 -5.93
C VAL A 73 2.16 12.89 -4.42
N LEU A 74 2.96 12.18 -3.61
CA LEU A 74 2.90 12.26 -2.15
C LEU A 74 3.25 13.67 -1.64
N THR A 75 4.31 14.26 -2.19
CA THR A 75 4.83 15.57 -1.76
C THR A 75 4.05 16.75 -2.34
N ALA A 76 3.25 16.56 -3.39
CA ALA A 76 2.44 17.63 -3.98
C ALA A 76 1.50 18.30 -2.98
N THR A 77 1.11 17.58 -1.93
CA THR A 77 0.27 18.10 -0.84
C THR A 77 0.98 19.14 0.03
N GLY A 78 2.31 19.23 -0.03
CA GLY A 78 3.16 20.01 0.88
C GLY A 78 3.32 19.39 2.26
N ALA A 79 2.78 18.19 2.48
CA ALA A 79 2.94 17.45 3.72
C ALA A 79 4.40 17.01 3.91
N SER A 80 4.92 17.24 5.11
CA SER A 80 6.22 16.74 5.56
C SER A 80 6.09 15.36 6.22
N MET A 81 4.89 15.02 6.69
CA MET A 81 4.57 13.73 7.28
C MET A 81 3.36 13.09 6.60
N LEU A 82 3.36 11.77 6.60
CA LEU A 82 2.29 10.98 6.00
C LEU A 82 0.95 11.08 6.75
N SER A 83 0.99 11.32 8.06
CA SER A 83 -0.19 11.65 8.86
C SER A 83 -0.88 12.91 8.33
N GLU A 84 -0.11 13.94 7.96
CA GLU A 84 -0.65 15.19 7.43
C GLU A 84 -1.36 14.98 6.08
N ILE A 85 -0.89 14.03 5.27
CA ILE A 85 -1.57 13.63 4.03
C ILE A 85 -2.99 13.13 4.35
N TYR A 86 -3.13 12.26 5.37
CA TYR A 86 -4.43 11.74 5.81
C TYR A 86 -5.30 12.80 6.51
N GLU A 87 -4.72 13.62 7.37
CA GLU A 87 -5.42 14.69 8.10
C GLU A 87 -6.02 15.74 7.16
N GLY A 88 -5.32 16.08 6.08
CA GLY A 88 -5.86 16.99 5.06
C GLY A 88 -6.98 16.39 4.20
N GLY A 89 -7.27 15.09 4.35
CA GLY A 89 -8.44 14.41 3.79
C GLY A 89 -8.67 14.68 2.31
N PHE A 90 -9.90 15.06 1.95
CA PHE A 90 -10.29 15.31 0.55
C PHE A 90 -9.50 16.42 -0.14
N LYS A 91 -8.99 17.41 0.60
CA LYS A 91 -8.17 18.49 0.02
C LYS A 91 -6.87 17.91 -0.54
N ASN A 92 -6.18 17.11 0.26
CA ASN A 92 -4.93 16.48 -0.13
C ASN A 92 -5.14 15.45 -1.25
N LEU A 93 -6.22 14.66 -1.18
CA LEU A 93 -6.58 13.74 -2.26
C LEU A 93 -6.76 14.47 -3.60
N ARG A 94 -7.41 15.63 -3.63
CA ARG A 94 -7.57 16.43 -4.86
C ARG A 94 -6.23 16.93 -5.40
N VAL A 95 -5.31 17.34 -4.53
CA VAL A 95 -3.97 17.78 -4.93
C VAL A 95 -3.19 16.61 -5.54
N MET A 96 -3.24 15.43 -4.92
CA MET A 96 -2.63 14.21 -5.45
C MET A 96 -3.20 13.81 -6.82
N ILE A 97 -4.53 13.85 -6.99
CA ILE A 97 -5.18 13.58 -8.29
C ILE A 97 -4.68 14.56 -9.36
N LYS A 98 -4.58 15.85 -9.03
CA LYS A 98 -4.05 16.84 -9.97
C LYS A 98 -2.59 16.55 -10.34
N GLN A 99 -1.78 16.13 -9.37
CA GLN A 99 -0.38 15.77 -9.66
C GLN A 99 -0.27 14.57 -10.60
N ILE A 100 -1.19 13.60 -10.50
CA ILE A 100 -1.24 12.43 -11.40
C ILE A 100 -1.38 12.82 -12.88
N GLU A 101 -2.08 13.92 -13.17
CA GLU A 101 -2.27 14.42 -14.54
C GLU A 101 -0.96 14.90 -15.19
N PHE A 102 0.02 15.29 -14.37
CA PHE A 102 1.34 15.78 -14.80
C PHE A 102 2.43 14.72 -14.83
N LEU A 103 2.13 13.48 -14.44
CA LEU A 103 3.11 12.38 -14.48
C LEU A 103 3.46 11.99 -15.90
N HIS A 104 4.64 11.40 -16.06
CA HIS A 104 5.07 10.80 -17.31
C HIS A 104 4.02 9.79 -17.79
N PRO A 105 3.63 9.81 -19.08
CA PRO A 105 2.62 8.88 -19.60
C PRO A 105 2.97 7.41 -19.36
N GLU A 106 4.26 7.08 -19.37
CA GLU A 106 4.82 5.74 -19.19
C GLU A 106 4.61 5.18 -17.77
N THR A 107 4.62 6.04 -16.74
CA THR A 107 4.55 5.65 -15.32
C THR A 107 3.19 5.94 -14.69
N ARG A 108 2.35 6.73 -15.35
CA ARG A 108 1.10 7.26 -14.78
C ARG A 108 0.19 6.19 -14.24
N GLU A 109 -0.05 5.13 -15.01
CA GLU A 109 -0.97 4.06 -14.62
C GLU A 109 -0.47 3.35 -13.36
N ILE A 110 0.81 2.98 -13.36
CA ILE A 110 1.40 2.20 -12.27
C ILE A 110 1.56 3.02 -10.99
N VAL A 111 2.00 4.29 -11.10
CA VAL A 111 2.06 5.22 -9.97
C VAL A 111 0.68 5.47 -9.39
N THR A 112 -0.35 5.61 -10.25
CA THR A 112 -1.74 5.77 -9.77
C THR A 112 -2.20 4.56 -8.97
N GLU A 113 -1.90 3.34 -9.45
CA GLU A 113 -2.25 2.11 -8.72
C GLU A 113 -1.52 2.01 -7.38
N LEU A 114 -0.23 2.32 -7.34
CA LEU A 114 0.56 2.33 -6.10
C LEU A 114 0.00 3.32 -5.08
N ILE A 115 -0.31 4.56 -5.50
CA ILE A 115 -0.90 5.59 -4.64
C ILE A 115 -2.27 5.14 -4.12
N TRP A 116 -3.12 4.55 -4.95
CA TRP A 116 -4.46 4.10 -4.52
C TRP A 116 -4.40 2.93 -3.55
N ASN A 117 -3.49 1.98 -3.78
CA ASN A 117 -3.27 0.88 -2.85
C ASN A 117 -2.70 1.37 -1.51
N LEU A 118 -1.78 2.33 -1.55
CA LEU A 118 -1.21 2.94 -0.35
C LEU A 118 -2.28 3.67 0.48
N MET A 119 -3.06 4.53 -0.16
CA MET A 119 -3.98 5.46 0.52
C MET A 119 -5.29 4.80 0.95
N LEU A 120 -5.91 4.05 0.05
CA LEU A 120 -7.26 3.53 0.22
C LEU A 120 -7.29 2.01 0.44
N GLY A 121 -6.18 1.31 0.17
CA GLY A 121 -6.14 -0.15 0.19
C GLY A 121 -7.28 -0.75 -0.64
N ARG A 122 -7.56 -0.18 -1.82
CA ARG A 122 -8.69 -0.60 -2.65
C ARG A 122 -8.54 -2.07 -3.03
N VAL A 123 -9.53 -2.85 -2.63
CA VAL A 123 -9.84 -4.17 -3.17
C VAL A 123 -10.53 -3.93 -4.51
N LYS A 124 -9.89 -4.29 -5.63
CA LYS A 124 -10.70 -4.73 -6.79
C LYS A 124 -11.30 -6.05 -6.32
N LEU A 125 -12.53 -5.98 -5.82
CA LEU A 125 -13.37 -7.15 -5.62
C LEU A 125 -13.64 -7.67 -7.03
N GLU A 126 -12.90 -8.68 -7.47
CA GLU A 126 -13.53 -9.65 -8.36
C GLU A 126 -14.50 -10.47 -7.51
N GLU A 127 -15.68 -9.90 -7.26
CA GLU A 127 -16.88 -10.68 -6.99
C GLU A 127 -17.26 -11.39 -8.29
N LYS A 128 -16.57 -12.49 -8.59
CA LYS A 128 -17.09 -13.61 -9.39
C LYS A 128 -16.49 -14.93 -8.90
N GLN A 129 -16.74 -15.25 -7.63
CA GLN A 129 -16.82 -16.63 -7.14
C GLN A 129 -17.94 -16.71 -6.11
N GLY A 130 -19.14 -16.42 -6.60
CA GLY A 130 -20.42 -16.56 -5.89
C GLY A 130 -21.43 -17.30 -6.75
N GLU A 131 -20.97 -18.29 -7.50
CA GLU A 131 -21.82 -19.27 -8.18
C GLU A 131 -21.05 -20.58 -8.12
N ARG A 132 -21.64 -21.61 -7.49
CA ARG A 132 -21.10 -22.95 -7.24
C ARG A 132 -20.33 -23.13 -5.91
N THR A 133 -21.02 -23.00 -4.78
CA THR A 133 -20.79 -23.87 -3.60
C THR A 133 -21.99 -23.94 -2.62
N ASP A 134 -23.09 -23.23 -2.87
CA ASP A 134 -24.28 -23.31 -1.99
C ASP A 134 -25.18 -24.54 -2.23
N ILE A 135 -24.83 -25.42 -3.18
CA ILE A 135 -25.61 -26.65 -3.45
C ILE A 135 -25.25 -27.81 -2.50
N GLU A 136 -24.12 -27.77 -1.76
CA GLU A 136 -23.64 -28.95 -1.03
C GLU A 136 -23.71 -28.87 0.50
N LYS A 137 -24.24 -27.79 1.12
CA LYS A 137 -24.25 -27.65 2.59
C LYS A 137 -25.59 -27.77 3.31
N TYR A 138 -26.68 -28.08 2.62
CA TYR A 138 -28.00 -28.30 3.25
C TYR A 138 -28.60 -29.69 3.02
N GLN A 139 -27.76 -30.70 2.71
CA GLN A 139 -28.20 -32.09 2.63
C GLN A 139 -27.80 -32.99 3.81
N GLU A 140 -27.13 -32.48 4.85
CA GLU A 140 -26.83 -33.30 6.05
C GLU A 140 -26.95 -32.50 7.35
N ASN A 141 -28.19 -32.40 7.86
CA ASN A 141 -28.60 -32.62 9.27
C ASN A 141 -30.01 -32.09 9.53
#